data_AF-A0A7X6KS62-F1
#
_entry.id   AF-A0A7X6KS62-F1
#
_cell.length_a   1.000
_cell.length_b   1.000
_cell.length_c   1.000
_cell.angle_alpha   90.00
_cell.angle_beta   90.00
_cell.angle_gamma   90.00
#
_symmetry.space_group_name_H-M   'P 1'
#
loop_
_entity.id
_entity.type
_entity.pdbx_description
1 polymer ?
#
loop_
_entity_poly.entity_id
_entity_poly.type
_entity_poly.pdbx_seq_one_letter_code
_entity_poly.pdbx_strand_id
1 'polypeptide(L)'
;MLTGEDLKDWDWLPGAAGEIADYLRRLLTEGAIDAHDVSARHKSIQSFQDKCARKAYDDPRRQVTDCVAARIITYSITDRNKVCELIRSRFELSEDRMPGEEKEERRRGYDCVHLIATGERSGASTGWLVGGGDLAHYFERFAGLEIQVRTVAAHAWAEFEHHVRYKGVEYAAIGERDQVTIDCLFGVASDARRALDETFIAIAHILSNPAGGPVIEPTASDVPTDDPGGTGTTAVDAGSLRAFLTERFPDDEDATEAGYDFACQLVRSCAIESLESLSEKLDGIDGHQVRSLMATATRVTRVRRLDDELLAVYGEEYIANTGGIGSGDWVSARPEKLRWRYDRLRQKVNVYEIVGRDCPPDLRGVRLSAAGAVRELARVLADRHGTRTVVVEGVVALQDDAPGGRRMRCVESGRGPIWVAGDLARDTADEAILELLSRRSDLSLSVTRSGVAMAPGGPGTR
;
A
#
# COMPACT_ATOMS: atom_id res chain seq x y z
N MET A 1 -29.30 0.01 37.94
CA MET A 1 -27.90 0.23 38.36
C MET A 1 -27.17 -1.06 38.09
N LEU A 2 -26.04 -1.00 37.39
CA LEU A 2 -25.22 -2.16 37.07
C LEU A 2 -24.69 -2.79 38.39
N THR A 3 -24.73 -4.12 38.51
CA THR A 3 -24.32 -4.87 39.72
C THR A 3 -22.80 -5.00 39.80
N GLY A 4 -22.25 -5.51 40.91
CA GLY A 4 -20.81 -5.74 41.06
C GLY A 4 -20.21 -6.74 40.06
N GLU A 5 -21.02 -7.57 39.41
CA GLU A 5 -20.61 -8.44 38.30
C GLU A 5 -20.43 -7.64 36.99
N ASP A 6 -21.24 -6.61 36.77
CA ASP A 6 -21.17 -5.75 35.58
C ASP A 6 -19.91 -4.86 35.54
N LEU A 7 -19.22 -4.65 36.68
CA LEU A 7 -17.93 -3.96 36.76
C LEU A 7 -16.78 -4.80 36.18
N LYS A 8 -16.80 -6.12 36.39
CA LYS A 8 -15.81 -7.05 35.79
C LYS A 8 -16.01 -7.22 34.30
N ASP A 9 -17.23 -7.02 33.81
CA ASP A 9 -17.59 -7.05 32.39
C ASP A 9 -17.04 -5.85 31.59
N TRP A 10 -16.47 -4.84 32.25
CA TRP A 10 -15.92 -3.67 31.56
C TRP A 10 -14.40 -3.61 31.48
N ASP A 11 -13.70 -4.45 32.25
CA ASP A 11 -12.24 -4.47 32.30
C ASP A 11 -11.61 -5.01 31.00
N TRP A 12 -12.36 -5.80 30.22
CA TRP A 12 -11.90 -6.39 28.94
C TRP A 12 -12.28 -5.58 27.70
N LEU A 13 -13.18 -4.58 27.80
CA LEU A 13 -13.52 -3.70 26.67
C LEU A 13 -12.32 -2.96 26.05
N PRO A 14 -11.32 -2.50 26.82
CA PRO A 14 -10.11 -1.93 26.25
C PRO A 14 -9.36 -2.94 25.36
N GLY A 15 -9.34 -4.22 25.75
CA GLY A 15 -8.76 -5.31 24.95
C GLY A 15 -9.50 -5.50 23.64
N ALA A 16 -10.84 -5.58 23.68
CA ALA A 16 -11.67 -5.66 22.48
C ALA A 16 -11.46 -4.46 21.54
N ALA A 17 -11.31 -3.25 22.09
CA ALA A 17 -10.99 -2.04 21.32
C ALA A 17 -9.60 -2.12 20.66
N GLY A 18 -8.60 -2.64 21.37
CA GLY A 18 -7.27 -2.88 20.79
C GLY A 18 -7.31 -3.88 19.64
N GLU A 19 -7.96 -5.02 19.86
CA GLU A 19 -8.10 -6.09 18.87
C GLU A 19 -8.80 -5.62 17.59
N ILE A 20 -9.90 -4.86 17.68
CA ILE A 20 -10.57 -4.34 16.48
C ILE A 20 -9.71 -3.30 15.75
N ALA A 21 -8.96 -2.45 16.45
CA ALA A 21 -8.09 -1.48 15.80
C ALA A 21 -6.99 -2.17 15.00
N ASP A 22 -6.37 -3.21 15.58
CA ASP A 22 -5.34 -3.99 14.91
C ASP A 22 -5.91 -4.80 13.74
N TYR A 23 -7.09 -5.39 13.91
CA TYR A 23 -7.82 -6.04 12.82
C TYR A 23 -8.06 -5.07 11.66
N LEU A 24 -8.60 -3.88 11.93
CA LEU A 24 -8.89 -2.90 10.89
C LEU A 24 -7.62 -2.40 10.19
N ARG A 25 -6.51 -2.18 10.92
CA ARG A 25 -5.21 -1.81 10.29
C ARG A 25 -4.71 -2.88 9.33
N ARG A 26 -4.80 -4.15 9.72
CA ARG A 26 -4.42 -5.28 8.85
C ARG A 26 -5.34 -5.39 7.66
N LEU A 27 -6.66 -5.27 7.88
CA LEU A 27 -7.65 -5.30 6.82
C LEU A 27 -7.38 -4.21 5.77
N LEU A 28 -7.10 -2.98 6.21
CA LEU A 28 -6.74 -1.87 5.30
C LEU A 28 -5.42 -2.14 4.57
N THR A 29 -4.44 -2.75 5.23
CA THR A 29 -3.18 -3.18 4.61
C THR A 29 -3.42 -4.24 3.52
N GLU A 30 -4.25 -5.25 3.78
CA GLU A 30 -4.69 -6.24 2.78
C GLU A 30 -5.52 -5.64 1.65
N GLY A 31 -6.30 -4.60 1.96
CA GLY A 31 -7.05 -3.80 1.00
C GLY A 31 -6.15 -2.88 0.19
N ALA A 32 -4.90 -2.73 0.60
CA ALA A 32 -3.97 -1.76 0.06
C ALA A 32 -4.64 -0.37 0.10
N ILE A 33 -4.98 0.08 1.31
CA ILE A 33 -5.59 1.39 1.56
C ILE A 33 -4.75 2.07 2.64
N ASP A 34 -4.23 3.24 2.32
CA ASP A 34 -3.40 4.03 3.23
C ASP A 34 -4.30 4.99 4.03
N ALA A 35 -4.57 4.64 5.28
CA ALA A 35 -5.36 5.47 6.18
C ALA A 35 -4.45 6.42 6.98
N HIS A 36 -4.93 7.63 7.22
CA HIS A 36 -4.25 8.61 8.06
C HIS A 36 -4.20 8.16 9.53
N ASP A 37 -5.31 7.64 10.05
CA ASP A 37 -5.39 7.10 11.39
C ASP A 37 -6.41 5.96 11.46
N VAL A 38 -6.11 4.96 12.29
CA VAL A 38 -7.04 3.91 12.69
C VAL A 38 -6.93 3.78 14.19
N SER A 39 -8.01 4.13 14.88
CA SER A 39 -8.09 4.12 16.32
C SER A 39 -9.40 3.49 16.77
N ALA A 40 -9.43 2.92 17.96
CA ALA A 40 -10.66 2.46 18.58
C ALA A 40 -10.70 2.93 20.02
N ARG A 41 -11.92 3.17 20.50
CA ARG A 41 -12.19 3.59 21.86
C ARG A 41 -13.28 2.73 22.45
N HIS A 42 -13.19 2.51 23.75
CA HIS A 42 -14.29 1.98 24.55
C HIS A 42 -15.00 3.12 25.28
N LYS A 43 -16.29 2.94 25.55
CA LYS A 43 -17.09 3.89 26.31
C LYS A 43 -16.78 3.72 27.80
N SER A 44 -16.68 4.85 28.53
CA SER A 44 -16.57 4.77 29.99
C SER A 44 -17.90 4.37 30.62
N ILE A 45 -17.80 3.79 31.81
CA ILE A 45 -18.93 3.34 32.61
C ILE A 45 -19.99 4.44 32.77
N GLN A 46 -19.51 5.59 33.20
CA GLN A 46 -20.34 6.76 33.46
C GLN A 46 -21.00 7.26 32.17
N SER A 47 -20.26 7.34 31.07
CA SER A 47 -20.81 7.76 29.77
C SER A 47 -21.87 6.79 29.23
N PHE A 48 -21.75 5.50 29.53
CA PHE A 48 -22.77 4.52 29.20
C PHE A 48 -24.04 4.75 30.04
N GLN A 49 -23.90 4.89 31.35
CA GLN A 49 -25.03 5.14 32.26
C GLN A 49 -25.78 6.43 31.88
N ASP A 50 -25.06 7.52 31.60
CA ASP A 50 -25.63 8.80 31.16
C ASP A 50 -26.41 8.64 29.84
N LYS A 51 -25.87 7.85 28.90
CA LYS A 51 -26.53 7.58 27.62
C LYS A 51 -27.81 6.77 27.81
N CYS A 52 -27.78 5.74 28.67
CA CYS A 52 -28.93 4.91 28.99
C CYS A 52 -30.02 5.72 29.70
N ALA A 53 -29.66 6.57 30.65
CA ALA A 53 -30.60 7.46 31.34
C ALA A 53 -31.26 8.46 30.38
N ARG A 54 -30.50 9.01 29.42
CA ARG A 54 -31.01 9.97 28.43
C ARG A 54 -31.94 9.34 27.39
N LYS A 55 -31.67 8.11 26.95
CA LYS A 55 -32.38 7.44 25.85
C LYS A 55 -33.47 6.46 26.32
N ALA A 56 -33.54 6.16 27.62
CA ALA A 56 -34.52 5.26 28.24
C ALA A 56 -34.60 3.89 27.53
N TYR A 57 -33.45 3.24 27.36
CA TYR A 57 -33.34 1.92 26.74
C TYR A 57 -33.89 0.80 27.65
N ASP A 58 -34.66 -0.13 27.08
CA ASP A 58 -35.23 -1.30 27.75
C ASP A 58 -34.19 -2.42 27.95
N ASP A 59 -33.30 -2.62 26.96
CA ASP A 59 -32.13 -3.51 27.04
C ASP A 59 -30.87 -2.76 26.58
N PRO A 60 -30.23 -1.99 27.49
CA PRO A 60 -29.05 -1.20 27.18
C PRO A 60 -27.90 -1.98 26.52
N ARG A 61 -27.71 -3.26 26.85
CA ARG A 61 -26.61 -4.08 26.30
C ARG A 61 -26.81 -4.40 24.83
N ARG A 62 -28.07 -4.52 24.40
CA ARG A 62 -28.43 -4.78 23.00
C ARG A 62 -28.78 -3.52 22.20
N GLN A 63 -29.05 -2.40 22.86
CA GLN A 63 -29.46 -1.16 22.20
C GLN A 63 -28.34 -0.11 22.10
N VAL A 64 -27.29 -0.23 22.92
CA VAL A 64 -26.12 0.65 22.84
C VAL A 64 -25.07 0.01 21.93
N THR A 65 -24.93 0.58 20.73
CA THR A 65 -24.04 0.08 19.67
C THR A 65 -22.63 0.72 19.67
N ASP A 66 -22.40 1.73 20.52
CA ASP A 66 -21.13 2.47 20.64
C ASP A 66 -20.36 2.16 21.93
N CYS A 67 -20.53 0.96 22.50
CA CYS A 67 -19.74 0.49 23.65
C CYS A 67 -18.26 0.35 23.28
N VAL A 68 -17.98 -0.24 22.12
CA VAL A 68 -16.72 -0.13 21.40
C VAL A 68 -17.00 0.58 20.08
N ALA A 69 -16.19 1.59 19.78
CA ALA A 69 -16.28 2.34 18.54
C ALA A 69 -14.90 2.50 17.91
N ALA A 70 -14.75 2.04 16.67
CA ALA A 70 -13.58 2.26 15.85
C ALA A 70 -13.76 3.50 14.96
N ARG A 71 -12.65 4.17 14.66
CA ARG A 71 -12.57 5.33 13.79
C ARG A 71 -11.47 5.11 12.78
N ILE A 72 -11.82 5.29 11.51
CA ILE A 72 -10.89 5.26 10.39
C ILE A 72 -10.92 6.63 9.72
N ILE A 73 -9.76 7.26 9.66
CA ILE A 73 -9.55 8.56 9.00
C ILE A 73 -8.77 8.30 7.72
N THR A 74 -9.35 8.68 6.59
CA THR A 74 -8.78 8.52 5.24
C THR A 74 -8.33 9.85 4.67
N TYR A 75 -7.39 9.84 3.73
CA TYR A 75 -6.94 11.07 3.06
C TYR A 75 -7.93 11.61 2.03
N SER A 76 -8.71 10.73 1.38
CA SER A 76 -9.61 11.08 0.29
C SER A 76 -10.99 10.44 0.44
N ILE A 77 -12.00 11.02 -0.19
CA ILE A 77 -13.34 10.44 -0.29
C ILE A 77 -13.29 9.09 -1.03
N THR A 78 -12.43 8.96 -2.04
CA THR A 78 -12.24 7.71 -2.78
C THR A 78 -11.80 6.59 -1.85
N ASP A 79 -10.82 6.85 -0.98
CA ASP A 79 -10.35 5.85 -0.02
C ASP A 79 -11.39 5.58 1.05
N ARG A 80 -12.11 6.59 1.55
CA ARG A 80 -13.25 6.41 2.46
C ARG A 80 -14.26 5.41 1.90
N ASN A 81 -14.66 5.57 0.64
CA ASN A 81 -15.65 4.70 0.01
C ASN A 81 -15.14 3.26 -0.13
N LYS A 82 -13.86 3.08 -0.52
CA LYS A 82 -13.22 1.76 -0.55
C LYS A 82 -13.14 1.09 0.81
N VAL A 83 -12.83 1.86 1.87
CA VAL A 83 -12.86 1.35 3.24
C VAL A 83 -14.25 0.85 3.59
N CYS A 84 -15.30 1.59 3.26
CA CYS A 84 -16.67 1.17 3.51
C CYS A 84 -17.03 -0.13 2.76
N GLU A 85 -16.67 -0.25 1.49
CA GLU A 85 -16.86 -1.49 0.70
C GLU A 85 -16.10 -2.68 1.30
N LEU A 86 -14.84 -2.46 1.70
CA LEU A 86 -14.02 -3.47 2.33
C LEU A 86 -14.63 -3.95 3.65
N ILE A 87 -15.12 -3.04 4.49
CA ILE A 87 -15.83 -3.38 5.74
C ILE A 87 -17.10 -4.18 5.44
N ARG A 88 -17.93 -3.73 4.48
CA ARG A 88 -19.15 -4.45 4.04
C ARG A 88 -18.86 -5.87 3.56
N SER A 89 -17.70 -6.08 2.94
CA SER A 89 -17.30 -7.41 2.47
C SER A 89 -16.87 -8.36 3.59
N ARG A 90 -16.44 -7.83 4.75
CA ARG A 90 -15.89 -8.63 5.86
C ARG A 90 -16.84 -8.78 7.05
N PHE A 91 -17.65 -7.76 7.34
CA PHE A 91 -18.53 -7.76 8.49
C PHE A 91 -19.99 -8.00 8.10
N GLU A 92 -20.73 -8.59 9.03
CA GLU A 92 -22.19 -8.48 9.06
C GLU A 92 -22.54 -7.13 9.67
N LEU A 93 -23.38 -6.36 8.98
CA LEU A 93 -23.75 -5.01 9.37
C LEU A 93 -25.23 -4.97 9.70
N SER A 94 -25.57 -4.49 10.89
CA SER A 94 -26.96 -4.18 11.26
C SER A 94 -27.40 -2.81 10.76
N GLU A 95 -26.46 -1.88 10.60
CA GLU A 95 -26.72 -0.55 10.08
C GLU A 95 -25.56 -0.05 9.20
N ASP A 96 -25.92 0.72 8.17
CA ASP A 96 -25.00 1.41 7.26
C ASP A 96 -25.64 2.76 6.90
N ARG A 97 -25.16 3.84 7.52
CA ARG A 97 -25.81 5.16 7.43
C ARG A 97 -24.79 6.28 7.33
N MET A 98 -25.23 7.40 6.78
CA MET A 98 -24.52 8.69 6.84
C MET A 98 -25.36 9.68 7.64
N PRO A 99 -25.21 9.77 8.97
CA PRO A 99 -26.07 10.58 9.83
C PRO A 99 -26.10 12.07 9.48
N GLY A 100 -25.10 12.56 8.74
CA GLY A 100 -25.06 13.93 8.26
C GLY A 100 -26.12 14.27 7.23
N GLU A 101 -26.54 13.30 6.42
CA GLU A 101 -27.56 13.49 5.38
C GLU A 101 -28.96 13.59 5.98
N GLU A 102 -29.15 13.02 7.18
CA GLU A 102 -30.41 13.07 7.94
C GLU A 102 -30.58 14.38 8.72
N LYS A 103 -29.53 15.22 8.81
CA LYS A 103 -29.59 16.49 9.53
C LYS A 103 -30.31 17.58 8.73
N GLU A 104 -31.02 18.44 9.46
CA GLU A 104 -31.62 19.65 8.91
C GLU A 104 -30.59 20.52 8.18
N GLU A 105 -31.03 21.29 7.17
CA GLU A 105 -30.16 22.12 6.33
C GLU A 105 -29.20 23.03 7.11
N ARG A 106 -29.69 23.61 8.22
CA ARG A 106 -28.90 24.45 9.15
C ARG A 106 -27.81 23.72 9.95
N ARG A 107 -27.84 22.39 10.01
CA ARG A 107 -26.87 21.52 10.69
C ARG A 107 -26.16 20.58 9.73
N ARG A 108 -26.25 20.86 8.42
CA ARG A 108 -25.51 20.13 7.39
C ARG A 108 -24.01 20.28 7.60
N GLY A 109 -23.29 19.25 7.18
CA GLY A 109 -21.84 19.28 7.07
C GLY A 109 -21.08 18.25 7.89
N TYR A 110 -21.79 17.47 8.72
CA TYR A 110 -21.24 16.28 9.33
C TYR A 110 -21.04 15.21 8.25
N ASP A 111 -19.80 14.87 7.93
CA ASP A 111 -19.49 13.89 6.89
C ASP A 111 -18.76 12.70 7.50
N CYS A 112 -19.53 11.67 7.84
CA CYS A 112 -19.02 10.45 8.46
C CYS A 112 -19.96 9.30 8.13
N VAL A 113 -19.41 8.21 7.62
CA VAL A 113 -20.13 6.95 7.46
C VAL A 113 -20.11 6.21 8.78
N HIS A 114 -21.26 5.70 9.21
CA HIS A 114 -21.45 4.94 10.44
C HIS A 114 -21.89 3.53 10.05
N LEU A 115 -21.06 2.55 10.36
CA LEU A 115 -21.31 1.13 10.11
C LEU A 115 -21.42 0.41 11.45
N ILE A 116 -22.51 -0.28 11.73
CA ILE A 116 -22.66 -1.05 12.97
C ILE A 116 -22.43 -2.54 12.67
N ALA A 117 -21.23 -3.02 13.00
CA ALA A 117 -20.83 -4.41 12.81
C ALA A 117 -21.38 -5.30 13.92
N THR A 118 -21.99 -6.43 13.56
CA THR A 118 -22.54 -7.43 14.51
C THR A 118 -21.69 -8.68 14.61
N GLY A 119 -20.74 -8.87 13.72
CA GLY A 119 -19.85 -10.02 13.67
C GLY A 119 -19.12 -10.12 12.33
N GLU A 120 -18.28 -11.14 12.18
CA GLU A 120 -17.63 -11.46 10.91
C GLU A 120 -18.62 -12.19 9.99
N ARG A 121 -18.61 -11.85 8.70
CA ARG A 121 -19.47 -12.49 7.70
C ARG A 121 -19.07 -13.95 7.50
N SER A 122 -20.04 -14.86 7.58
CA SER A 122 -19.85 -16.28 7.28
C SER A 122 -19.19 -16.48 5.90
N GLY A 123 -18.08 -17.21 5.82
CA GLY A 123 -17.31 -17.43 4.58
C GLY A 123 -16.14 -16.45 4.36
N ALA A 124 -16.15 -15.28 5.00
CA ALA A 124 -15.02 -14.34 4.99
C ALA A 124 -13.85 -14.78 5.93
N SER A 125 -14.05 -15.88 6.66
CA SER A 125 -13.16 -16.43 7.68
C SER A 125 -11.76 -16.68 7.14
N THR A 126 -10.85 -15.85 7.59
CA THR A 126 -9.40 -16.02 7.47
C THR A 126 -8.79 -16.50 8.80
N GLY A 127 -9.64 -16.82 9.80
CA GLY A 127 -9.22 -17.19 11.15
C GLY A 127 -8.73 -16.01 12.00
N TRP A 128 -9.05 -14.77 11.60
CA TRP A 128 -8.52 -13.55 12.23
C TRP A 128 -9.26 -13.09 13.47
N LEU A 129 -10.57 -13.36 13.58
CA LEU A 129 -11.26 -13.23 14.86
C LEU A 129 -10.70 -14.36 15.75
N VAL A 130 -9.80 -14.01 16.68
CA VAL A 130 -9.21 -15.00 17.59
C VAL A 130 -10.36 -15.61 18.38
N GLY A 131 -10.65 -16.88 18.13
CA GLY A 131 -11.65 -17.61 18.91
C GLY A 131 -11.27 -17.57 20.39
N GLY A 132 -12.12 -16.96 21.22
CA GLY A 132 -11.87 -16.74 22.64
C GLY A 132 -11.10 -15.45 23.01
N GLY A 133 -10.83 -14.56 22.06
CA GLY A 133 -10.32 -13.20 22.31
C GLY A 133 -11.40 -12.22 22.79
N ASP A 134 -10.99 -11.04 23.25
CA ASP A 134 -11.90 -10.05 23.84
C ASP A 134 -12.91 -9.50 22.81
N LEU A 135 -12.51 -9.40 21.54
CA LEU A 135 -13.39 -8.98 20.44
C LEU A 135 -14.42 -10.04 20.06
N ALA A 136 -14.06 -11.33 20.10
CA ALA A 136 -15.02 -12.41 19.91
C ALA A 136 -16.05 -12.40 21.05
N HIS A 137 -15.57 -12.25 22.30
CA HIS A 137 -16.44 -12.11 23.46
C HIS A 137 -17.34 -10.87 23.36
N TYR A 138 -16.85 -9.77 22.76
CA TYR A 138 -17.64 -8.57 22.50
C TYR A 138 -18.89 -8.85 21.67
N PHE A 139 -18.73 -9.54 20.53
CA PHE A 139 -19.86 -9.83 19.63
C PHE A 139 -20.88 -10.81 20.24
N GLU A 140 -20.49 -11.63 21.22
CA GLU A 140 -21.43 -12.48 21.98
C GLU A 140 -22.27 -11.69 23.00
N ARG A 141 -21.68 -10.62 23.57
CA ARG A 141 -22.27 -9.85 24.68
C ARG A 141 -23.01 -8.59 24.24
N PHE A 142 -22.55 -7.96 23.17
CA PHE A 142 -23.06 -6.70 22.65
C PHE A 142 -23.59 -6.85 21.24
N ALA A 143 -24.67 -6.13 20.94
CA ALA A 143 -25.35 -6.24 19.65
C ALA A 143 -24.69 -5.46 18.51
N GLY A 144 -23.59 -4.74 18.75
CA GLY A 144 -22.95 -3.96 17.70
C GLY A 144 -21.67 -3.26 18.11
N LEU A 145 -20.75 -3.15 17.15
CA LEU A 145 -19.54 -2.34 17.21
C LEU A 145 -19.66 -1.23 16.16
N GLU A 146 -19.53 0.02 16.59
CA GLU A 146 -19.64 1.16 15.68
C GLU A 146 -18.31 1.44 14.97
N ILE A 147 -18.27 1.40 13.64
CA ILE A 147 -17.12 1.77 12.83
C ILE A 147 -17.45 3.08 12.10
N GLN A 148 -16.71 4.13 12.43
CA GLN A 148 -16.86 5.46 11.86
C GLN A 148 -15.77 5.72 10.82
N VAL A 149 -16.16 5.95 9.56
CA VAL A 149 -15.22 6.22 8.47
C VAL A 149 -15.39 7.65 7.98
N ARG A 150 -14.30 8.43 7.96
CA ARG A 150 -14.32 9.85 7.57
C ARG A 150 -13.02 10.25 6.85
N THR A 151 -13.01 11.40 6.19
CA THR A 151 -11.78 12.01 5.65
C THR A 151 -11.06 12.82 6.74
N VAL A 152 -9.78 13.17 6.52
CA VAL A 152 -9.03 14.09 7.41
C VAL A 152 -9.77 15.43 7.53
N ALA A 153 -10.27 15.97 6.42
CA ALA A 153 -10.99 17.23 6.41
C ALA A 153 -12.32 17.13 7.20
N ALA A 154 -13.06 16.03 7.03
CA ALA A 154 -14.28 15.77 7.80
C ALA A 154 -14.02 15.51 9.28
N HIS A 155 -12.89 14.89 9.62
CA HIS A 155 -12.45 14.73 10.99
C HIS A 155 -12.22 16.08 11.68
N ALA A 156 -11.44 16.96 11.05
CA ALA A 156 -11.15 18.28 11.58
C ALA A 156 -12.42 19.11 11.82
N TRP A 157 -13.34 19.12 10.85
CA TRP A 157 -14.64 19.81 11.00
C TRP A 157 -15.45 19.24 12.17
N ALA A 158 -15.54 17.91 12.28
CA ALA A 158 -16.34 17.24 13.30
C ALA A 158 -15.79 17.43 14.73
N GLU A 159 -14.46 17.41 14.91
CA GLU A 159 -13.86 17.67 16.23
C GLU A 159 -14.09 19.12 16.68
N PHE A 160 -14.00 20.09 15.75
CA PHE A 160 -14.29 21.49 16.07
C PHE A 160 -15.78 21.70 16.39
N GLU A 161 -16.69 21.14 15.60
CA GLU A 161 -18.13 21.20 15.86
C GLU A 161 -18.49 20.60 17.21
N HIS A 162 -17.94 19.42 17.52
CA HIS A 162 -18.20 18.75 18.79
C HIS A 162 -17.64 19.53 19.98
N HIS A 163 -16.45 20.13 19.86
CA HIS A 163 -15.88 20.97 20.90
C HIS A 163 -16.77 22.18 21.21
N VAL A 164 -17.23 22.89 20.16
CA VAL A 164 -18.03 24.11 20.31
C VAL A 164 -19.45 23.80 20.78
N ARG A 165 -20.16 22.86 20.13
CA ARG A 165 -21.59 22.62 20.39
C ARG A 165 -21.87 21.66 21.55
N TYR A 166 -20.98 20.70 21.82
CA TYR A 166 -21.24 19.65 22.81
C TYR A 166 -20.47 19.85 24.13
N LYS A 167 -19.27 20.43 24.09
CA LYS A 167 -18.47 20.73 25.29
C LYS A 167 -18.53 22.20 25.73
N GLY A 168 -18.96 23.11 24.86
CA GLY A 168 -19.07 24.53 25.19
C GLY A 168 -20.30 24.85 26.03
N VAL A 169 -20.12 25.02 27.35
CA VAL A 169 -21.12 25.65 28.24
C VAL A 169 -21.52 27.04 27.71
N GLU A 170 -20.58 27.68 26.99
CA GLU A 170 -20.73 28.97 26.33
C GLU A 170 -21.76 28.94 25.19
N TYR A 171 -21.83 27.88 24.37
CA TYR A 171 -22.76 27.83 23.24
C TYR A 171 -24.23 27.87 23.69
N ALA A 172 -24.56 27.15 24.78
CA ALA A 172 -25.89 27.14 25.37
C ALA A 172 -26.24 28.44 26.11
N ALA A 173 -25.22 29.21 26.54
CA ALA A 173 -25.39 30.49 27.25
C ALA A 173 -25.47 31.71 26.32
N ILE A 174 -25.12 31.54 25.04
CA ILE A 174 -25.14 32.59 24.02
C ILE A 174 -26.57 32.81 23.47
N GLY A 175 -26.87 34.03 23.02
CA GLY A 175 -28.17 34.38 22.46
C GLY A 175 -28.49 33.69 21.13
N GLU A 176 -29.77 33.47 20.85
CA GLU A 176 -30.27 32.72 19.67
C GLU A 176 -29.73 33.26 18.33
N ARG A 177 -29.54 34.58 18.20
CA ARG A 177 -28.99 35.21 16.98
C ARG A 177 -27.55 34.78 16.70
N ASP A 178 -26.74 34.68 17.74
CA ASP A 178 -25.34 34.29 17.62
C ASP A 178 -25.21 32.77 17.37
N GLN A 179 -26.10 31.96 17.96
CA GLN A 179 -26.20 30.52 17.64
C GLN A 179 -26.51 30.29 16.15
N VAL A 180 -27.48 31.03 15.58
CA VAL A 180 -27.79 30.97 14.15
C VAL A 180 -26.59 31.38 13.30
N THR A 181 -25.85 32.41 13.72
CA THR A 181 -24.63 32.85 13.02
C THR A 181 -23.56 31.77 13.05
N ILE A 182 -23.34 31.13 14.20
CA ILE A 182 -22.39 30.02 14.36
C ILE A 182 -22.80 28.83 13.49
N ASP A 183 -24.08 28.49 13.45
CA ASP A 183 -24.60 27.41 12.59
C ASP A 183 -24.35 27.70 11.10
N CYS A 184 -24.52 28.95 10.66
CA CYS A 184 -24.19 29.37 9.31
C CYS A 184 -22.68 29.24 9.02
N LEU A 185 -21.82 29.65 9.95
CA LEU A 185 -20.36 29.51 9.81
C LEU A 185 -19.93 28.04 9.74
N PHE A 186 -20.56 27.14 10.49
CA PHE A 186 -20.33 25.71 10.36
C PHE A 186 -20.73 25.16 8.99
N GLY A 187 -21.81 25.68 8.40
CA GLY A 187 -22.21 25.39 7.02
C GLY A 187 -21.12 25.80 6.02
N VAL A 188 -20.67 27.05 6.09
CA VAL A 188 -19.57 27.58 5.23
C VAL A 188 -18.29 26.76 5.39
N ALA A 189 -17.93 26.39 6.62
CA ALA A 189 -16.78 25.55 6.89
C ALA A 189 -16.93 24.14 6.26
N SER A 190 -18.15 23.62 6.16
CA SER A 190 -18.38 22.34 5.48
C SER A 190 -18.25 22.44 3.96
N ASP A 191 -18.67 23.54 3.36
CA ASP A 191 -18.46 23.79 1.93
C ASP A 191 -16.97 23.89 1.59
N ALA A 192 -16.20 24.63 2.41
CA ALA A 192 -14.75 24.72 2.26
C ALA A 192 -14.07 23.35 2.40
N ARG A 193 -14.50 22.55 3.38
CA ARG A 193 -14.05 21.17 3.55
C ARG A 193 -14.33 20.32 2.30
N ARG A 194 -15.54 20.40 1.73
CA ARG A 194 -15.89 19.65 0.51
C ARG A 194 -15.00 20.03 -0.68
N ALA A 195 -14.73 21.32 -0.86
CA ALA A 195 -13.81 21.80 -1.90
C ALA A 195 -12.36 21.28 -1.68
N LEU A 196 -11.92 21.18 -0.43
CA LEU A 196 -10.62 20.58 -0.10
C LEU A 196 -10.57 19.09 -0.46
N ASP A 197 -11.61 18.33 -0.10
CA ASP A 197 -11.72 16.91 -0.45
C ASP A 197 -11.71 16.71 -1.99
N GLU A 198 -12.42 17.55 -2.75
CA GLU A 198 -12.40 17.53 -4.23
C GLU A 198 -10.99 17.79 -4.80
N THR A 199 -10.23 18.71 -4.18
CA THR A 199 -8.85 19.00 -4.56
C THR A 199 -7.93 17.80 -4.30
N PHE A 200 -8.10 17.10 -3.18
CA PHE A 200 -7.32 15.89 -2.88
C PHE A 200 -7.60 14.76 -3.88
N ILE A 201 -8.84 14.59 -4.33
CA ILE A 201 -9.19 13.64 -5.38
C ILE A 201 -8.45 14.00 -6.69
N ALA A 202 -8.45 15.27 -7.08
CA ALA A 202 -7.76 15.72 -8.29
C ALA A 202 -6.25 15.45 -8.24
N ILE A 203 -5.59 15.72 -7.10
CA ILE A 203 -4.17 15.42 -6.88
C ILE A 203 -3.92 13.91 -6.99
N ALA A 204 -4.74 13.09 -6.33
CA ALA A 204 -4.62 11.63 -6.39
C ALA A 204 -4.78 11.11 -7.82
N HIS A 205 -5.71 11.66 -8.59
CA HIS A 205 -5.91 11.28 -9.99
C HIS A 205 -4.69 11.61 -10.86
N ILE A 206 -4.07 12.78 -10.68
CA ILE A 206 -2.84 13.17 -11.39
C ILE A 206 -1.67 12.26 -11.00
N LEU A 207 -1.55 11.89 -9.72
CA LEU A 207 -0.49 10.98 -9.27
C LEU A 207 -0.67 9.56 -9.79
N SER A 208 -1.91 9.11 -10.01
CA SER A 208 -2.19 7.83 -10.67
C SER A 208 -1.94 7.92 -12.18
N ASN A 209 -2.34 9.02 -12.82
CA ASN A 209 -2.20 9.26 -14.27
C ASN A 209 -1.30 10.48 -14.56
N PRO A 210 0.03 10.40 -14.38
CA PRO A 210 0.91 11.49 -14.75
C PRO A 210 0.91 11.65 -16.27
N ALA A 211 0.62 12.85 -16.77
CA ALA A 211 0.65 13.15 -18.19
C ALA A 211 2.08 12.92 -18.74
N GLY A 212 2.27 11.87 -19.56
CA GLY A 212 3.58 11.58 -20.17
C GLY A 212 3.95 10.11 -20.42
N GLY A 213 3.05 9.15 -20.26
CA GLY A 213 3.28 7.77 -20.71
C GLY A 213 2.54 7.47 -22.01
N PRO A 214 3.19 6.89 -23.04
CA PRO A 214 2.45 6.36 -24.18
C PRO A 214 1.52 5.25 -23.67
N VAL A 215 0.25 5.34 -24.07
CA VAL A 215 -0.72 4.24 -23.96
C VAL A 215 -0.17 3.13 -24.83
N ILE A 216 0.36 2.06 -24.22
CA ILE A 216 0.65 0.83 -24.94
C ILE A 216 -0.70 0.14 -25.12
N GLU A 217 -1.29 0.30 -26.30
CA GLU A 217 -2.39 -0.58 -26.73
C GLU A 217 -1.85 -2.01 -26.82
N PRO A 218 -2.59 -3.02 -26.34
CA PRO A 218 -2.16 -4.41 -26.39
C PRO A 218 -2.18 -4.88 -27.85
N THR A 219 -1.00 -4.93 -28.48
CA THR A 219 -0.83 -5.61 -29.76
C THR A 219 -0.88 -7.11 -29.51
N ALA A 220 -1.97 -7.73 -29.93
CA ALA A 220 -2.06 -9.18 -30.06
C ALA A 220 -1.01 -9.69 -31.05
N SER A 221 -0.21 -10.68 -30.66
CA SER A 221 0.56 -11.50 -31.60
C SER A 221 0.88 -12.87 -30.98
N ASP A 222 0.25 -13.86 -31.61
CA ASP A 222 0.74 -15.19 -32.00
C ASP A 222 1.49 -16.06 -31.00
N VAL A 223 0.81 -17.15 -30.64
CA VAL A 223 1.36 -18.38 -30.07
C VAL A 223 2.07 -19.18 -31.17
N PRO A 224 3.37 -19.54 -31.01
CA PRO A 224 3.96 -20.64 -31.76
C PRO A 224 3.98 -21.92 -30.91
N THR A 225 3.50 -23.00 -31.51
CA THR A 225 3.52 -24.39 -31.02
C THR A 225 4.85 -25.11 -31.30
N ASP A 226 5.12 -26.13 -30.47
CA ASP A 226 5.98 -27.34 -30.60
C ASP A 226 7.46 -27.34 -30.09
N ASP A 227 7.62 -27.91 -28.87
CA ASP A 227 8.40 -29.11 -28.40
C ASP A 227 9.84 -29.44 -28.91
N PRO A 228 10.59 -30.39 -28.29
CA PRO A 228 11.20 -30.48 -26.94
C PRO A 228 12.76 -30.49 -26.97
N GLY A 229 13.44 -30.19 -25.85
CA GLY A 229 14.89 -30.49 -25.77
C GLY A 229 15.67 -29.95 -24.56
N GLY A 230 15.70 -30.74 -23.49
CA GLY A 230 16.77 -30.91 -22.48
C GLY A 230 17.64 -29.72 -22.03
N THR A 231 17.61 -29.41 -20.72
CA THR A 231 18.63 -29.82 -19.74
C THR A 231 18.30 -29.25 -18.35
N GLY A 232 18.07 -30.12 -17.37
CA GLY A 232 18.33 -29.86 -15.94
C GLY A 232 17.70 -28.64 -15.27
N THR A 233 16.45 -28.27 -15.55
CA THR A 233 15.78 -27.16 -14.85
C THR A 233 15.29 -27.61 -13.47
N THR A 234 15.78 -27.00 -12.39
CA THR A 234 15.21 -27.17 -11.05
C THR A 234 13.83 -26.53 -11.04
N ALA A 235 12.78 -27.36 -11.09
CA ALA A 235 11.40 -26.90 -11.08
C ALA A 235 11.10 -26.07 -9.83
N VAL A 236 10.21 -25.08 -9.94
CA VAL A 236 9.79 -24.25 -8.81
C VAL A 236 8.92 -25.07 -7.85
N ASP A 237 9.55 -25.64 -6.82
CA ASP A 237 8.86 -26.23 -5.66
C ASP A 237 8.79 -25.24 -4.48
N ALA A 238 7.84 -25.48 -3.56
CA ALA A 238 7.58 -24.58 -2.43
C ALA A 238 8.79 -24.45 -1.49
N GLY A 239 9.61 -25.49 -1.34
CA GLY A 239 10.82 -25.47 -0.50
C GLY A 239 11.92 -24.63 -1.11
N SER A 240 12.21 -24.82 -2.40
CA SER A 240 13.19 -24.01 -3.13
C SER A 240 12.76 -22.55 -3.29
N LEU A 241 11.46 -22.28 -3.49
CA LEU A 241 10.94 -20.91 -3.52
C LEU A 241 11.04 -20.22 -2.14
N ARG A 242 10.81 -20.96 -1.05
CA ARG A 242 11.00 -20.43 0.31
C ARG A 242 12.44 -20.05 0.60
N ALA A 243 13.41 -20.89 0.21
CA ALA A 243 14.82 -20.57 0.35
C ALA A 243 15.19 -19.31 -0.44
N PHE A 244 14.76 -19.22 -1.70
CA PHE A 244 14.98 -18.06 -2.57
C PHE A 244 14.38 -16.77 -1.97
N LEU A 245 13.14 -16.81 -1.50
CA LEU A 245 12.48 -15.64 -0.92
C LEU A 245 13.08 -15.23 0.43
N THR A 246 13.63 -16.18 1.20
CA THR A 246 14.32 -15.88 2.46
C THR A 246 15.62 -15.12 2.21
N GLU A 247 16.36 -15.50 1.17
CA GLU A 247 17.59 -14.82 0.76
C GLU A 247 17.31 -13.43 0.18
N ARG A 248 16.28 -13.30 -0.67
CA ARG A 248 15.93 -12.03 -1.32
C ARG A 248 15.25 -11.02 -0.37
N PHE A 249 14.47 -11.51 0.59
CA PHE A 249 13.66 -10.70 1.51
C PHE A 249 13.93 -11.07 2.98
N PRO A 250 15.14 -10.81 3.49
CA PRO A 250 15.53 -11.23 4.84
C PRO A 250 14.72 -10.54 5.94
N ASP A 251 14.27 -9.31 5.71
CA ASP A 251 13.59 -8.47 6.70
C ASP A 251 12.05 -8.66 6.76
N ASP A 252 11.47 -9.40 5.82
CA ASP A 252 10.01 -9.59 5.72
C ASP A 252 9.53 -10.85 6.46
N GLU A 253 8.25 -10.84 6.87
CA GLU A 253 7.66 -11.94 7.65
C GLU A 253 7.52 -13.23 6.82
N ASP A 254 7.75 -14.36 7.47
CA ASP A 254 7.60 -15.67 6.83
C ASP A 254 6.12 -15.95 6.54
N ALA A 255 5.83 -16.59 5.40
CA ALA A 255 4.46 -16.95 5.03
C ALA A 255 4.10 -18.36 5.53
N THR A 256 2.80 -18.67 5.57
CA THR A 256 2.33 -20.04 5.82
C THR A 256 2.63 -20.95 4.64
N GLU A 257 2.62 -22.27 4.84
CA GLU A 257 2.81 -23.26 3.75
C GLU A 257 1.81 -23.04 2.60
N ALA A 258 0.55 -22.77 2.92
CA ALA A 258 -0.47 -22.40 1.93
C ALA A 258 -0.14 -21.10 1.16
N GLY A 259 0.59 -20.17 1.79
CA GLY A 259 1.10 -18.96 1.15
C GLY A 259 2.21 -19.25 0.14
N TYR A 260 3.12 -20.19 0.45
CA TYR A 260 4.16 -20.62 -0.49
C TYR A 260 3.58 -21.45 -1.65
N ASP A 261 2.56 -22.28 -1.40
CA ASP A 261 1.81 -22.95 -2.47
C ASP A 261 1.14 -21.95 -3.42
N PHE A 262 0.55 -20.90 -2.86
CA PHE A 262 0.00 -19.80 -3.64
C PHE A 262 1.09 -19.07 -4.44
N ALA A 263 2.24 -18.78 -3.84
CA ALA A 263 3.38 -18.17 -4.53
C ALA A 263 3.85 -19.02 -5.73
N CYS A 264 3.92 -20.34 -5.56
CA CYS A 264 4.23 -21.26 -6.65
C CYS A 264 3.19 -21.21 -7.78
N GLN A 265 1.90 -21.06 -7.44
CA GLN A 265 0.84 -20.87 -8.45
C GLN A 265 1.04 -19.55 -9.21
N LEU A 266 1.34 -18.44 -8.52
CA LEU A 266 1.59 -17.15 -9.15
C LEU A 266 2.76 -17.21 -10.15
N VAL A 267 3.88 -17.82 -9.76
CA VAL A 267 5.08 -17.95 -10.60
C VAL A 267 4.78 -18.79 -11.84
N ARG A 268 4.09 -19.93 -11.67
CA ARG A 268 3.67 -20.78 -12.80
C ARG A 268 2.73 -20.07 -13.77
N SER A 269 1.81 -19.26 -13.25
CA SER A 269 0.88 -18.47 -14.08
C SER A 269 1.55 -17.32 -14.84
N CYS A 270 2.80 -16.97 -14.48
CA CYS A 270 3.64 -16.06 -15.26
C CYS A 270 4.52 -16.79 -16.29
N ALA A 271 4.29 -18.10 -16.51
CA ALA A 271 5.10 -18.97 -17.36
C ALA A 271 6.59 -19.00 -16.97
N ILE A 272 6.89 -18.86 -15.68
CA ILE A 272 8.26 -18.94 -15.16
C ILE A 272 8.53 -20.37 -14.69
N GLU A 273 9.41 -21.08 -15.41
CA GLU A 273 9.69 -22.50 -15.18
C GLU A 273 10.90 -22.76 -14.26
N SER A 274 11.72 -21.73 -13.98
CA SER A 274 12.94 -21.84 -13.18
C SER A 274 13.13 -20.67 -12.21
N LEU A 275 13.82 -20.90 -11.09
CA LEU A 275 14.19 -19.86 -10.12
C LEU A 275 15.20 -18.86 -10.70
N GLU A 276 16.04 -19.30 -11.63
CA GLU A 276 16.96 -18.42 -12.35
C GLU A 276 16.21 -17.41 -13.20
N SER A 277 15.23 -17.87 -13.99
CA SER A 277 14.35 -17.01 -14.80
C SER A 277 13.52 -16.06 -13.93
N LEU A 278 13.00 -16.55 -12.80
CA LEU A 278 12.31 -15.70 -11.82
C LEU A 278 13.21 -14.56 -11.36
N SER A 279 14.44 -14.90 -10.98
CA SER A 279 15.36 -13.90 -10.49
C SER A 279 15.75 -12.87 -11.54
N GLU A 280 16.03 -13.30 -12.77
CA GLU A 280 16.38 -12.38 -13.85
C GLU A 280 15.28 -11.34 -14.10
N LYS A 281 14.01 -11.76 -14.01
CA LYS A 281 12.85 -10.87 -14.14
C LYS A 281 12.74 -9.89 -12.98
N LEU A 282 12.89 -10.37 -11.75
CA LEU A 282 12.81 -9.54 -10.55
C LEU A 282 14.00 -8.56 -10.44
N ASP A 283 15.17 -8.90 -11.00
CA ASP A 283 16.34 -8.01 -11.03
C ASP A 283 16.22 -6.91 -12.11
N GLY A 284 15.20 -7.00 -12.98
CA GLY A 284 14.84 -5.99 -13.98
C GLY A 284 14.11 -4.78 -13.39
N ILE A 285 13.65 -4.85 -12.14
CA ILE A 285 12.90 -3.80 -11.45
C ILE A 285 13.66 -3.27 -10.24
N ASP A 286 13.33 -2.04 -9.83
CA ASP A 286 13.82 -1.46 -8.57
C ASP A 286 12.98 -1.97 -7.40
N GLY A 287 13.36 -3.12 -6.84
CA GLY A 287 12.66 -3.76 -5.71
C GLY A 287 12.60 -2.87 -4.45
N HIS A 288 13.61 -2.02 -4.25
CA HIS A 288 13.60 -1.06 -3.13
C HIS A 288 12.54 0.02 -3.33
N GLN A 289 12.36 0.50 -4.56
CA GLN A 289 11.26 1.40 -4.90
C GLN A 289 9.91 0.73 -4.78
N VAL A 290 9.76 -0.52 -5.23
CA VAL A 290 8.52 -1.28 -5.06
C VAL A 290 8.16 -1.35 -3.57
N ARG A 291 9.13 -1.69 -2.71
CA ARG A 291 8.96 -1.69 -1.25
C ARG A 291 8.54 -0.32 -0.72
N SER A 292 9.19 0.76 -1.18
CA SER A 292 8.89 2.13 -0.74
C SER A 292 7.48 2.59 -1.14
N LEU A 293 7.07 2.34 -2.39
CA LEU A 293 5.74 2.70 -2.88
C LEU A 293 4.63 1.85 -2.24
N MET A 294 4.97 0.62 -1.85
CA MET A 294 4.09 -0.32 -1.14
C MET A 294 4.38 -0.35 0.36
N ALA A 295 4.96 0.72 0.93
CA ALA A 295 5.21 0.81 2.35
C ALA A 295 3.87 0.92 3.11
N THR A 296 3.73 0.14 4.17
CA THR A 296 2.54 0.07 5.02
C THR A 296 2.96 0.08 6.48
N ALA A 297 2.07 0.50 7.38
CA ALA A 297 2.35 0.56 8.81
C ALA A 297 2.62 -0.83 9.44
N THR A 298 2.11 -1.90 8.81
CA THR A 298 2.33 -3.29 9.23
C THR A 298 3.36 -3.97 8.34
N ARG A 299 4.15 -4.88 8.92
CA ARG A 299 5.06 -5.75 8.16
C ARG A 299 4.25 -6.64 7.22
N VAL A 300 4.81 -6.92 6.05
CA VAL A 300 4.17 -7.76 5.04
C VAL A 300 4.94 -9.08 4.90
N THR A 301 4.26 -10.09 4.37
CA THR A 301 4.88 -11.39 4.14
C THR A 301 5.79 -11.38 2.91
N ARG A 302 6.78 -12.29 2.87
CA ARG A 302 7.65 -12.49 1.70
C ARG A 302 6.88 -12.81 0.42
N VAL A 303 5.81 -13.59 0.52
CA VAL A 303 4.91 -13.91 -0.60
C VAL A 303 4.20 -12.66 -1.11
N ARG A 304 3.77 -11.78 -0.21
CA ARG A 304 3.16 -10.50 -0.57
C ARG A 304 4.15 -9.60 -1.31
N ARG A 305 5.43 -9.61 -0.93
CA ARG A 305 6.50 -8.88 -1.63
C ARG A 305 6.78 -9.44 -3.02
N LEU A 306 6.81 -10.76 -3.17
CA LEU A 306 6.88 -11.40 -4.48
C LEU A 306 5.68 -10.99 -5.37
N ASP A 307 4.46 -10.96 -4.83
CA ASP A 307 3.25 -10.51 -5.54
C ASP A 307 3.36 -9.05 -6.03
N ASP A 308 3.97 -8.16 -5.24
CA ASP A 308 4.22 -6.76 -5.65
C ASP A 308 5.31 -6.63 -6.72
N GLU A 309 6.40 -7.38 -6.59
CA GLU A 309 7.48 -7.36 -7.57
C GLU A 309 7.04 -7.96 -8.91
N LEU A 310 6.33 -9.08 -8.91
CA LEU A 310 5.76 -9.65 -10.14
C LEU A 310 4.73 -8.72 -10.79
N LEU A 311 3.90 -8.05 -9.98
CA LEU A 311 2.98 -7.02 -10.47
C LEU A 311 3.72 -5.83 -11.10
N ALA A 312 4.88 -5.43 -10.56
CA ALA A 312 5.71 -4.38 -11.14
C ALA A 312 6.34 -4.81 -12.48
N VAL A 313 6.68 -6.09 -12.63
CA VAL A 313 7.28 -6.65 -13.86
C VAL A 313 6.24 -6.79 -14.98
N TYR A 314 5.13 -7.46 -14.70
CA TYR A 314 4.17 -7.90 -15.73
C TYR A 314 2.94 -6.98 -15.86
N GLY A 315 2.72 -6.08 -14.90
CA GLY A 315 1.67 -5.06 -14.98
C GLY A 315 0.27 -5.63 -15.21
N GLU A 316 -0.44 -5.15 -16.24
CA GLU A 316 -1.82 -5.58 -16.52
C GLU A 316 -1.94 -7.06 -16.91
N GLU A 317 -0.92 -7.63 -17.58
CA GLU A 317 -0.86 -9.06 -17.92
C GLU A 317 -0.84 -9.92 -16.65
N TYR A 318 -0.16 -9.45 -15.60
CA TYR A 318 -0.19 -10.09 -14.29
C TYR A 318 -1.60 -10.14 -13.70
N ILE A 319 -2.35 -9.05 -13.83
CA ILE A 319 -3.71 -8.95 -13.30
C ILE A 319 -4.64 -9.89 -14.05
N ALA A 320 -4.50 -9.96 -15.38
CA ALA A 320 -5.26 -10.89 -16.21
C ALA A 320 -4.98 -12.35 -15.85
N ASN A 321 -3.70 -12.71 -15.70
CA ASN A 321 -3.28 -14.10 -15.48
C ASN A 321 -3.48 -14.57 -14.03
N THR A 322 -3.36 -13.66 -13.05
CA THR A 322 -3.40 -14.01 -11.61
C THR A 322 -4.62 -13.52 -10.85
N GLY A 323 -5.50 -12.74 -11.50
CA GLY A 323 -6.67 -12.15 -10.86
C GLY A 323 -7.66 -13.19 -10.32
N GLY A 324 -7.75 -14.36 -10.95
CA GLY A 324 -8.60 -15.48 -10.54
C GLY A 324 -7.91 -16.55 -9.69
N ILE A 325 -6.64 -16.38 -9.31
CA ILE A 325 -5.88 -17.40 -8.58
C ILE A 325 -6.16 -17.29 -7.08
N GLY A 326 -6.55 -18.41 -6.47
CA GLY A 326 -6.81 -18.57 -5.05
C GLY A 326 -8.00 -19.50 -4.82
N SER A 327 -8.22 -19.91 -3.57
CA SER A 327 -9.24 -20.90 -3.19
C SER A 327 -10.29 -20.37 -2.21
N GLY A 328 -10.42 -19.04 -2.07
CA GLY A 328 -11.39 -18.42 -1.15
C GLY A 328 -12.19 -17.26 -1.76
N ASP A 329 -13.22 -16.79 -1.03
CA ASP A 329 -14.16 -15.75 -1.48
C ASP A 329 -13.48 -14.41 -1.85
N TRP A 330 -12.27 -14.16 -1.31
CA TRP A 330 -11.45 -12.99 -1.58
C TRP A 330 -10.88 -12.91 -3.01
N VAL A 331 -10.92 -14.02 -3.77
CA VAL A 331 -10.47 -14.06 -5.18
C VAL A 331 -11.28 -13.10 -6.04
N SER A 332 -12.59 -12.94 -5.75
CA SER A 332 -13.47 -12.02 -6.47
C SER A 332 -13.01 -10.56 -6.41
N ALA A 333 -12.39 -10.14 -5.30
CA ALA A 333 -11.89 -8.79 -5.06
C ALA A 333 -10.40 -8.61 -5.43
N ARG A 334 -9.68 -9.69 -5.76
CA ARG A 334 -8.24 -9.65 -6.06
C ARG A 334 -7.89 -8.77 -7.28
N PRO A 335 -8.62 -8.82 -8.41
CA PRO A 335 -8.28 -8.00 -9.58
C PRO A 335 -8.31 -6.50 -9.28
N GLU A 336 -9.28 -6.04 -8.50
CA GLU A 336 -9.39 -4.62 -8.10
C GLU A 336 -8.25 -4.21 -7.17
N LYS A 337 -7.90 -5.07 -6.21
CA LYS A 337 -6.74 -4.86 -5.34
C LYS A 337 -5.42 -4.82 -6.11
N LEU A 338 -5.26 -5.67 -7.12
CA LEU A 338 -4.07 -5.66 -7.98
C LEU A 338 -4.01 -4.39 -8.83
N ARG A 339 -5.13 -3.93 -9.40
CA ARG A 339 -5.18 -2.68 -10.17
C ARG A 339 -4.77 -1.49 -9.33
N TRP A 340 -5.26 -1.39 -8.10
CA TRP A 340 -4.87 -0.31 -7.20
C TRP A 340 -3.37 -0.32 -6.87
N ARG A 341 -2.81 -1.50 -6.62
CA ARG A 341 -1.37 -1.64 -6.37
C ARG A 341 -0.56 -1.29 -7.60
N TYR A 342 -1.02 -1.72 -8.77
CA TYR A 342 -0.40 -1.36 -10.04
C TYR A 342 -0.45 0.15 -10.28
N ASP A 343 -1.52 0.86 -9.94
CA ASP A 343 -1.60 2.32 -10.05
C ASP A 343 -0.52 3.06 -9.23
N ARG A 344 -0.11 2.48 -8.11
CA ARG A 344 0.98 3.01 -7.30
C ARG A 344 2.36 2.66 -7.84
N LEU A 345 2.50 1.57 -8.59
CA LEU A 345 3.78 1.10 -9.15
C LEU A 345 4.04 1.63 -10.57
N ARG A 346 3.00 1.74 -11.40
CA ARG A 346 3.13 2.06 -12.82
C ARG A 346 3.88 3.37 -13.03
N GLN A 347 4.82 3.33 -13.96
CA GLN A 347 5.68 4.46 -14.33
C GLN A 347 6.55 5.05 -13.21
N LYS A 348 6.61 4.42 -12.02
CA LYS A 348 7.34 4.90 -10.83
C LYS A 348 8.50 3.99 -10.42
N VAL A 349 8.54 2.75 -10.91
CA VAL A 349 9.57 1.75 -10.60
C VAL A 349 10.81 1.95 -11.49
N ASN A 350 10.65 1.95 -12.83
CA ASN A 350 11.73 2.22 -13.77
C ASN A 350 11.68 3.68 -14.23
N VAL A 351 12.58 4.50 -13.69
CA VAL A 351 12.58 5.97 -13.84
C VAL A 351 13.84 6.51 -14.50
N TYR A 352 14.84 5.66 -14.73
CA TYR A 352 16.11 6.05 -15.31
C TYR A 352 16.11 5.87 -16.82
N GLU A 353 16.68 6.82 -17.54
CA GLU A 353 16.87 6.74 -18.98
C GLU A 353 18.25 7.30 -19.33
N ILE A 354 18.98 6.60 -20.22
CA ILE A 354 20.28 7.06 -20.72
C ILE A 354 20.02 7.83 -22.01
N VAL A 355 20.35 9.11 -22.03
CA VAL A 355 20.11 10.01 -23.17
C VAL A 355 21.39 10.71 -23.59
N GLY A 356 21.58 10.89 -24.90
CA GLY A 356 22.79 11.49 -25.43
C GLY A 356 23.08 11.06 -26.87
N ARG A 357 24.00 11.76 -27.54
CA ARG A 357 24.41 11.42 -28.91
C ARG A 357 25.11 10.08 -28.99
N ASP A 358 25.85 9.73 -27.95
CA ASP A 358 26.60 8.48 -27.85
C ASP A 358 25.79 7.36 -27.18
N CYS A 359 24.48 7.56 -26.95
CA CYS A 359 23.62 6.52 -26.38
C CYS A 359 23.42 5.38 -27.41
N PRO A 360 23.74 4.13 -27.03
CA PRO A 360 23.54 2.95 -27.86
C PRO A 360 22.08 2.84 -28.37
N PRO A 361 21.86 2.39 -29.62
CA PRO A 361 20.51 2.34 -30.21
C PRO A 361 19.55 1.42 -29.45
N ASP A 362 20.07 0.39 -28.77
CA ASP A 362 19.35 -0.56 -27.90
C ASP A 362 18.82 0.07 -26.60
N LEU A 363 19.32 1.24 -26.20
CA LEU A 363 18.95 1.90 -24.93
C LEU A 363 18.13 3.18 -25.10
N ARG A 364 17.87 3.61 -26.35
CA ARG A 364 17.13 4.84 -26.62
C ARG A 364 15.65 4.67 -26.28
N GLY A 365 15.12 5.48 -25.35
CA GLY A 365 13.73 5.42 -24.92
C GLY A 365 13.42 4.29 -23.92
N VAL A 366 14.43 3.54 -23.47
CA VAL A 366 14.26 2.43 -22.53
C VAL A 366 14.32 2.95 -21.11
N ARG A 367 13.28 2.66 -20.32
CA ARG A 367 13.27 2.95 -18.88
C ARG A 367 13.93 1.83 -18.11
N LEU A 368 14.98 2.17 -17.37
CA LEU A 368 15.80 1.25 -16.60
C LEU A 368 15.50 1.39 -15.10
N SER A 369 15.74 0.29 -14.37
CA SER A 369 15.86 0.30 -12.91
C SER A 369 17.15 1.02 -12.49
N ALA A 370 17.28 1.36 -11.21
CA ALA A 370 18.49 1.98 -10.66
C ALA A 370 19.75 1.14 -10.98
N ALA A 371 19.67 -0.17 -10.70
CA ALA A 371 20.74 -1.11 -11.03
C ALA A 371 20.94 -1.27 -12.55
N GLY A 372 19.86 -1.28 -13.34
CA GLY A 372 19.93 -1.32 -14.80
C GLY A 372 20.65 -0.11 -15.41
N ALA A 373 20.40 1.09 -14.89
CA ALA A 373 21.03 2.32 -15.36
C ALA A 373 22.54 2.33 -15.08
N VAL A 374 22.95 1.95 -13.86
CA VAL A 374 24.38 1.78 -13.52
C VAL A 374 25.02 0.74 -14.42
N ARG A 375 24.34 -0.38 -14.63
CA ARG A 375 24.83 -1.51 -15.43
C ARG A 375 25.10 -1.14 -16.88
N GLU A 376 24.12 -0.53 -17.53
CA GLU A 376 24.23 -0.12 -18.93
C GLU A 376 25.23 1.03 -19.09
N LEU A 377 25.25 1.99 -18.15
CA LEU A 377 26.24 3.07 -18.17
C LEU A 377 27.67 2.54 -18.01
N ALA A 378 27.88 1.60 -17.08
CA ALA A 378 29.17 0.95 -16.88
C ALA A 378 29.58 0.13 -18.13
N ARG A 379 28.65 -0.57 -18.77
CA ARG A 379 28.91 -1.29 -20.04
C ARG A 379 29.42 -0.33 -21.13
N VAL A 380 28.71 0.77 -21.36
CA VAL A 380 29.05 1.75 -22.39
C VAL A 380 30.42 2.40 -22.13
N LEU A 381 30.70 2.75 -20.87
CA LEU A 381 31.99 3.32 -20.48
C LEU A 381 33.13 2.29 -20.56
N ALA A 382 32.88 1.04 -20.19
CA ALA A 382 33.87 -0.04 -20.26
C ALA A 382 34.30 -0.35 -21.69
N ASP A 383 33.36 -0.37 -22.63
CA ASP A 383 33.63 -0.58 -24.07
C ASP A 383 34.57 0.49 -24.64
N ARG A 384 34.42 1.74 -24.18
CA ARG A 384 35.16 2.90 -24.70
C ARG A 384 36.49 3.14 -23.98
N HIS A 385 36.50 3.10 -22.66
CA HIS A 385 37.64 3.52 -21.82
C HIS A 385 38.34 2.36 -21.10
N GLY A 386 37.81 1.14 -21.20
CA GLY A 386 38.32 -0.05 -20.51
C GLY A 386 37.57 -0.35 -19.21
N THR A 387 37.66 -1.59 -18.75
CA THR A 387 36.92 -2.08 -17.58
C THR A 387 37.39 -1.45 -16.26
N ARG A 388 38.67 -1.04 -16.16
CA ARG A 388 39.23 -0.44 -14.93
C ARG A 388 38.67 0.94 -14.58
N THR A 389 38.21 1.71 -15.57
CA THR A 389 37.68 3.06 -15.37
C THR A 389 36.25 3.08 -14.84
N VAL A 390 35.54 1.96 -14.88
CA VAL A 390 34.14 1.86 -14.42
C VAL A 390 34.00 1.27 -13.02
N VAL A 391 35.12 0.95 -12.35
CA VAL A 391 35.11 0.39 -10.99
C VAL A 391 34.61 1.46 -10.01
N VAL A 392 33.56 1.12 -9.27
CA VAL A 392 32.96 1.92 -8.20
C VAL A 392 32.85 1.02 -6.99
N GLU A 393 33.46 1.44 -5.88
CA GLU A 393 33.55 0.63 -4.66
C GLU A 393 32.15 0.18 -4.19
N GLY A 394 31.96 -1.13 -4.02
CA GLY A 394 30.69 -1.71 -3.58
C GLY A 394 29.54 -1.72 -4.60
N VAL A 395 29.77 -1.26 -5.84
CA VAL A 395 28.72 -1.13 -6.88
C VAL A 395 29.13 -1.80 -8.20
N VAL A 396 30.35 -1.53 -8.70
CA VAL A 396 30.89 -2.10 -9.94
C VAL A 396 32.28 -2.69 -9.69
N ALA A 397 32.44 -3.98 -9.94
CA ALA A 397 33.67 -4.73 -9.72
C ALA A 397 34.19 -5.43 -10.99
N LEU A 398 35.46 -5.84 -10.95
CA LEU A 398 36.15 -6.58 -12.03
C LEU A 398 36.21 -8.09 -11.77
N GLN A 399 35.64 -8.55 -10.66
CA GLN A 399 35.51 -9.95 -10.27
C GLN A 399 34.19 -10.10 -9.51
N ASP A 400 33.79 -11.34 -9.25
CA ASP A 400 32.64 -11.70 -8.39
C ASP A 400 32.93 -11.44 -6.88
N ASP A 401 33.59 -10.32 -6.60
CA ASP A 401 33.89 -9.78 -5.28
C ASP A 401 32.80 -8.74 -4.98
N ALA A 402 31.80 -9.16 -4.22
CA ALA A 402 30.86 -8.26 -3.60
C ALA A 402 31.27 -8.01 -2.14
N PRO A 403 31.51 -6.74 -1.74
CA PRO A 403 31.59 -6.40 -0.33
C PRO A 403 30.24 -6.71 0.34
N GLY A 404 30.23 -7.62 1.32
CA GLY A 404 29.05 -7.91 2.15
C GLY A 404 28.04 -8.92 1.59
N GLY A 405 28.39 -9.73 0.58
CA GLY A 405 27.52 -10.80 0.08
C GLY A 405 26.37 -10.33 -0.82
N ARG A 406 26.47 -9.14 -1.40
CA ARG A 406 25.49 -8.62 -2.38
C ARG A 406 25.52 -9.42 -3.67
N ARG A 407 24.37 -9.50 -4.34
CA ARG A 407 24.24 -10.23 -5.59
C ARG A 407 24.79 -9.43 -6.76
N MET A 408 25.89 -9.91 -7.34
CA MET A 408 26.56 -9.31 -8.50
C MET A 408 26.04 -9.93 -9.81
N ARG A 409 25.81 -9.10 -10.83
CA ARG A 409 25.48 -9.56 -12.19
C ARG A 409 26.64 -9.30 -13.13
N CYS A 410 27.11 -10.36 -13.78
CA CYS A 410 28.10 -10.24 -14.83
C CYS A 410 27.49 -9.60 -16.09
N VAL A 411 28.22 -8.66 -16.68
CA VAL A 411 27.94 -8.04 -17.96
C VAL A 411 29.18 -8.14 -18.81
N GLU A 412 29.03 -8.77 -19.97
CA GLU A 412 30.09 -8.84 -20.97
C GLU A 412 30.21 -7.49 -21.67
N SER A 413 31.35 -6.81 -21.47
CA SER A 413 31.77 -5.69 -22.31
C SER A 413 32.68 -6.19 -23.42
N GLY A 414 32.79 -5.47 -24.53
CA GLY A 414 33.74 -5.76 -25.60
C GLY A 414 35.21 -5.74 -25.16
N ARG A 415 35.51 -5.32 -23.92
CA ARG A 415 36.85 -5.32 -23.30
C ARG A 415 36.98 -6.23 -22.08
N GLY A 416 35.98 -7.06 -21.79
CA GLY A 416 35.97 -8.06 -20.70
C GLY A 416 34.75 -7.97 -19.77
N PRO A 417 34.56 -8.94 -18.88
CA PRO A 417 33.42 -8.97 -17.97
C PRO A 417 33.53 -7.90 -16.87
N ILE A 418 32.40 -7.29 -16.54
CA ILE A 418 32.21 -6.40 -15.39
C ILE A 418 31.07 -6.94 -14.53
N TRP A 419 31.16 -6.77 -13.21
CA TRP A 419 30.13 -7.22 -12.27
C TRP A 419 29.46 -6.01 -11.64
N VAL A 420 28.13 -5.96 -11.68
CA VAL A 420 27.35 -4.84 -11.15
C VAL A 420 26.33 -5.36 -10.13
N ALA A 421 26.24 -4.71 -8.98
CA ALA A 421 25.26 -5.06 -7.96
C ALA A 421 23.82 -4.99 -8.50
N GLY A 422 23.03 -6.04 -8.27
CA GLY A 422 21.64 -6.15 -8.73
C GLY A 422 20.65 -5.43 -7.81
N ASP A 423 20.99 -5.24 -6.54
CA ASP A 423 20.16 -4.76 -5.44
C ASP A 423 20.52 -3.34 -5.00
N LEU A 424 20.71 -2.43 -5.96
CA LEU A 424 21.11 -1.06 -5.65
C LEU A 424 19.95 -0.18 -5.17
N ALA A 425 20.09 0.35 -3.96
CA ALA A 425 19.27 1.47 -3.49
C ALA A 425 19.50 2.70 -4.38
N ARG A 426 18.46 3.53 -4.53
CA ARG A 426 18.48 4.71 -5.41
C ARG A 426 19.60 5.69 -5.10
N ASP A 427 19.84 5.99 -3.82
CA ASP A 427 20.88 6.96 -3.44
C ASP A 427 22.27 6.45 -3.84
N THR A 428 22.54 5.16 -3.60
CA THR A 428 23.79 4.50 -4.02
C THR A 428 23.93 4.44 -5.54
N ALA A 429 22.84 4.17 -6.26
CA ALA A 429 22.85 4.20 -7.72
C ALA A 429 23.06 5.61 -8.27
N ASP A 430 22.45 6.62 -7.67
CA ASP A 430 22.59 8.02 -8.07
C ASP A 430 24.03 8.50 -7.88
N GLU A 431 24.66 8.17 -6.75
CA GLU A 431 26.08 8.44 -6.48
C GLU A 431 26.99 7.75 -7.51
N ALA A 432 26.76 6.45 -7.76
CA ALA A 432 27.53 5.69 -8.74
C ALA A 432 27.37 6.24 -10.17
N ILE A 433 26.15 6.62 -10.55
CA ILE A 433 25.87 7.25 -11.85
C ILE A 433 26.63 8.57 -11.94
N LEU A 434 26.54 9.45 -10.93
CA LEU A 434 27.24 10.74 -10.94
C LEU A 434 28.75 10.56 -10.99
N GLU A 435 29.30 9.57 -10.30
CA GLU A 435 30.71 9.24 -10.34
C GLU A 435 31.14 8.73 -11.72
N LEU A 436 30.42 7.78 -12.32
CA LEU A 436 30.65 7.30 -13.68
C LEU A 436 30.53 8.43 -14.72
N LEU A 437 29.56 9.32 -14.52
CA LEU A 437 29.36 10.55 -15.30
C LEU A 437 30.35 11.67 -14.94
N SER A 438 31.21 11.55 -13.92
CA SER A 438 32.29 12.51 -13.69
C SER A 438 33.56 12.11 -14.45
N ARG A 439 33.69 10.82 -14.76
CA ARG A 439 34.83 10.21 -15.45
C ARG A 439 34.75 10.34 -16.99
N ARG A 440 33.73 11.02 -17.52
CA ARG A 440 33.56 11.33 -18.95
C ARG A 440 34.38 12.57 -19.34
N SER A 441 35.41 12.38 -20.16
CA SER A 441 36.14 13.48 -20.80
C SER A 441 35.64 13.80 -22.22
N ASP A 442 34.97 12.86 -22.88
CA ASP A 442 34.77 12.87 -24.34
C ASP A 442 33.42 12.30 -24.83
N LEU A 443 32.55 11.79 -23.94
CA LEU A 443 31.25 11.23 -24.30
C LEU A 443 30.08 12.19 -24.01
N SER A 444 29.21 12.39 -24.99
CA SER A 444 27.96 13.14 -24.89
C SER A 444 26.83 12.25 -24.35
N LEU A 445 27.00 11.72 -23.12
CA LEU A 445 26.03 10.90 -22.40
C LEU A 445 25.52 11.62 -21.15
N SER A 446 24.23 11.48 -20.86
CA SER A 446 23.59 11.93 -19.64
C SER A 446 22.54 10.90 -19.20
N VAL A 447 22.25 10.86 -17.90
CA VAL A 447 21.19 10.03 -17.36
C VAL A 447 20.10 10.96 -16.86
N THR A 448 18.85 10.68 -17.22
CA THR A 448 17.68 11.38 -16.68
C THR A 448 16.94 10.49 -15.70
N ARG A 449 16.46 11.09 -14.61
CA ARG A 449 15.58 10.47 -13.62
C ARG A 449 14.21 11.12 -13.70
N SER A 450 13.19 10.36 -14.07
CA SER A 450 11.83 10.88 -14.27
C SER A 450 11.78 12.11 -15.19
N GLY A 451 12.64 12.14 -16.22
CA GLY A 451 12.77 13.25 -17.18
C GLY A 451 13.68 14.41 -16.73
N VAL A 452 14.25 14.38 -15.52
CA VAL A 452 15.19 15.39 -15.03
C VAL A 452 16.62 14.92 -15.21
N ALA A 453 17.47 15.70 -15.87
CA ALA A 453 18.87 15.35 -16.12
C ALA A 453 19.71 15.35 -14.83
N MET A 454 20.49 14.29 -14.63
CA MET A 454 21.46 14.18 -13.54
C MET A 454 22.77 14.88 -13.95
N ALA A 455 23.21 15.86 -13.16
CA ALA A 455 24.41 16.64 -13.44
C ALA A 455 25.44 16.54 -12.29
N PRO A 456 26.73 16.31 -12.59
CA PRO A 456 27.79 16.37 -11.60
C PRO A 456 27.94 17.83 -11.14
N GLY A 457 27.52 18.12 -9.91
CA GLY A 457 27.63 19.44 -9.27
C GLY A 457 26.33 20.26 -9.12
N GLY A 458 25.13 19.69 -9.31
CA GLY A 458 23.83 20.32 -9.00
C GLY A 458 23.16 19.72 -7.74
N PRO A 459 22.21 20.40 -7.08
CA PRO A 459 21.96 20.31 -5.64
C PRO A 459 21.29 18.98 -5.26
N GLY A 460 22.10 17.98 -4.92
CA GLY A 460 21.66 16.69 -4.40
C GLY A 460 22.41 16.24 -3.16
N THR A 461 23.29 17.07 -2.59
CA THR A 461 23.86 16.85 -1.26
C THR A 461 22.98 17.53 -0.22
N ARG A 462 21.99 16.79 0.30
CA ARG A 462 21.52 16.90 1.69
C ARG A 462 20.58 15.78 2.07
#